data_AF-A0A8D9BQD1-F1
#
_entry.id   AF-A0A8D9BQD1-F1
#
_cell.length_a   1.000
_cell.length_b   1.000
_cell.length_c   1.000
_cell.angle_alpha   90.00
_cell.angle_beta   90.00
_cell.angle_gamma   90.00
#
_symmetry.space_group_name_H-M   'P 1'
#
loop_
_entity.id
_entity.type
_entity.pdbx_description
1 polymer ?
#
loop_
_entity_poly.entity_id
_entity_poly.type
_entity_poly.pdbx_seq_one_letter_code
_entity_poly.pdbx_strand_id
1 'polypeptide(L)'
;MSGIFVGFGEVLGGAIFGIFSKQTTRWGREPIIVFGYILHMLAFFFIFLNIPNAAPFGDTMDEAFIQPNQYLAILCSFLLGLGDSCQNTQIFSILGLLYPDDSAPVFALFKFTQSLSLSLSFVYSSMLGLYVQLGILAVWATFGTICFCTVELSRKRTAIETAGQRSPHNEMKEQQD
;
A
#
# COMPACT_ATOMS: atom_id res chain seq x y z
N MET A 1 18.80 -3.40 13.24
CA MET A 1 18.46 -1.97 13.45
C MET A 1 17.47 -1.43 12.42
N SER A 2 17.48 -1.92 11.18
CA SER A 2 16.55 -1.54 10.10
C SER A 2 15.06 -1.52 10.50
N GLY A 3 14.58 -2.52 11.25
CA GLY A 3 13.17 -2.63 11.65
C GLY A 3 12.61 -1.44 12.46
N ILE A 4 13.46 -0.73 13.22
CA ILE A 4 13.03 0.47 13.96
C ILE A 4 12.64 1.59 12.98
N PHE A 5 13.40 1.73 11.89
CA PHE A 5 13.12 2.74 10.88
C PHE A 5 11.91 2.40 10.01
N VAL A 6 11.61 1.11 9.81
CA VAL A 6 10.33 0.68 9.23
C VAL A 6 9.18 1.18 10.11
N GLY A 7 9.18 0.82 11.40
CA GLY A 7 8.12 1.27 12.32
C GLY A 7 8.02 2.79 12.45
N PHE A 8 9.15 3.49 12.40
CA PHE A 8 9.16 4.96 12.39
C PHE A 8 8.50 5.54 11.13
N GLY A 9 8.83 5.00 9.95
CA GLY A 9 8.18 5.37 8.69
C GLY A 9 6.67 5.10 8.73
N GLU A 10 6.26 3.97 9.31
CA GLU A 10 4.85 3.59 9.43
C GLU A 10 4.06 4.57 10.30
N VAL A 11 4.57 4.87 11.50
CA VAL A 11 3.94 5.79 12.45
C VAL A 11 3.87 7.20 11.87
N LEU A 12 4.96 7.67 11.25
CA LEU A 12 5.00 9.00 10.64
C LEU A 12 4.02 9.11 9.47
N GLY A 13 4.00 8.12 8.57
CA GLY A 13 3.04 8.06 7.47
C GLY A 13 1.60 8.04 7.98
N GLY A 14 1.32 7.21 8.99
CA GLY A 14 -0.02 7.04 9.52
C GLY A 14 -0.53 8.31 10.21
N ALA A 15 0.36 9.00 10.93
CA ALA A 15 0.06 10.29 11.53
C ALA A 15 -0.23 11.35 10.46
N ILE A 16 0.64 11.49 9.45
CA ILE A 16 0.46 12.48 8.37
C ILE A 16 -0.84 12.19 7.61
N PHE A 17 -1.01 10.99 7.06
CA PHE A 17 -2.17 10.70 6.22
C PHE A 17 -3.47 10.53 7.01
N GLY A 18 -3.40 10.11 8.28
CA GLY A 18 -4.54 10.08 9.18
C GLY A 18 -5.04 11.47 9.56
N ILE A 19 -4.14 12.39 9.96
CA ILE A 19 -4.50 13.76 10.37
C ILE A 19 -4.95 14.58 9.16
N PHE A 20 -4.24 14.46 8.02
CA PHE A 20 -4.59 15.17 6.79
C PHE A 20 -5.68 14.47 5.97
N SER A 21 -6.29 13.39 6.47
CA SER A 21 -7.32 12.60 5.77
C SER A 21 -8.51 13.44 5.26
N LYS A 22 -8.93 14.48 6.00
CA LYS A 22 -10.01 15.38 5.57
C LYS A 22 -9.63 16.23 4.35
N GLN A 23 -8.38 16.73 4.29
CA GLN A 23 -7.85 17.50 3.16
C GLN A 23 -7.59 16.59 1.97
N THR A 24 -7.05 15.40 2.24
CA THR A 24 -6.79 14.31 1.29
C THR A 24 -8.06 13.82 0.61
N THR A 25 -9.18 13.68 1.35
CA THR A 25 -10.47 13.24 0.79
C THR A 25 -10.94 14.16 -0.34
N ARG A 26 -10.60 15.45 -0.27
CA ARG A 26 -10.91 16.43 -1.32
C ARG A 26 -10.11 16.21 -2.61
N TRP A 27 -8.90 15.66 -2.51
CA TRP A 27 -8.00 15.40 -3.66
C TRP A 27 -8.13 13.98 -4.20
N GLY A 28 -8.89 13.12 -3.52
CA GLY A 28 -9.10 11.73 -3.89
C GLY A 28 -8.07 10.78 -3.29
N ARG A 29 -8.42 9.49 -3.23
CA ARG A 29 -7.61 8.46 -2.57
C ARG A 29 -6.50 7.87 -3.45
N GLU A 30 -6.66 7.98 -4.77
CA GLU A 30 -5.76 7.40 -5.77
C GLU A 30 -4.33 7.99 -5.74
N PRO A 31 -4.11 9.32 -5.60
CA PRO A 31 -2.76 9.87 -5.60
C PRO A 31 -1.89 9.34 -4.45
N ILE A 32 -2.49 9.08 -3.28
CA ILE A 32 -1.75 8.61 -2.10
C ILE A 32 -1.33 7.15 -2.26
N ILE A 33 -2.20 6.30 -2.83
CA ILE A 33 -1.79 4.92 -3.05
C ILE A 33 -0.72 4.81 -4.13
N VAL A 34 -0.79 5.64 -5.17
CA VAL A 34 0.25 5.72 -6.21
C VAL A 34 1.56 6.25 -5.61
N PHE A 35 1.50 7.23 -4.71
CA PHE A 35 2.68 7.70 -3.99
C PHE A 35 3.31 6.59 -3.15
N GLY A 36 2.52 5.84 -2.37
CA GLY A 36 2.99 4.68 -1.63
C GLY A 36 3.66 3.62 -2.51
N TYR A 37 3.04 3.33 -3.67
CA TYR A 37 3.62 2.43 -4.67
C TYR A 37 4.98 2.92 -5.19
N ILE A 38 5.12 4.21 -5.52
CA ILE A 38 6.40 4.79 -5.97
C ILE A 38 7.47 4.65 -4.88
N LEU A 39 7.12 4.90 -3.61
CA LEU A 39 8.05 4.72 -2.49
C LEU A 39 8.52 3.26 -2.37
N HIS A 40 7.62 2.28 -2.50
CA HIS A 40 7.98 0.86 -2.52
C HIS A 40 8.90 0.52 -3.69
N MET A 41 8.59 0.98 -4.91
CA MET A 41 9.44 0.72 -6.09
C MET A 41 10.85 1.31 -5.91
N LEU A 42 10.96 2.53 -5.38
CA LEU A 42 12.25 3.16 -5.08
C LEU A 42 13.02 2.38 -4.01
N ALA A 43 12.34 1.95 -2.94
CA ALA A 43 12.95 1.15 -1.90
C ALA A 43 13.46 -0.19 -2.45
N PHE A 44 12.65 -0.91 -3.24
CA PHE A 44 13.06 -2.17 -3.87
C PHE A 44 14.26 -1.98 -4.79
N PHE A 45 14.27 -0.92 -5.59
CA PHE A 45 15.39 -0.59 -6.47
C PHE A 45 16.68 -0.32 -5.68
N PHE A 46 16.62 0.49 -4.62
CA PHE A 46 17.78 0.74 -3.79
C PHE A 46 18.25 -0.49 -3.00
N ILE A 47 17.34 -1.35 -2.54
CA ILE A 47 17.70 -2.62 -1.91
C ILE A 47 18.43 -3.52 -2.90
N PHE A 48 17.92 -3.63 -4.13
CA PHE A 48 18.54 -4.41 -5.20
C PHE A 48 19.97 -3.96 -5.49
N LEU A 49 20.22 -2.65 -5.53
CA LEU A 49 21.56 -2.11 -5.74
C LEU A 49 22.49 -2.35 -4.54
N ASN A 50 21.98 -2.13 -3.33
CA ASN A 50 22.78 -2.02 -2.11
C ASN A 50 23.05 -3.36 -1.40
N ILE A 51 22.25 -4.40 -1.65
CA ILE A 51 22.30 -5.68 -0.93
C ILE A 51 22.52 -6.85 -1.90
N PRO A 52 23.47 -7.77 -1.63
CA PRO A 52 23.73 -8.91 -2.50
C PRO A 52 22.61 -9.94 -2.46
N ASN A 53 22.46 -10.73 -3.53
CA ASN A 53 21.38 -11.70 -3.68
C ASN A 53 21.38 -12.80 -2.58
N ALA A 54 22.55 -13.17 -2.08
CA ALA A 54 22.72 -14.21 -1.07
C ALA A 54 22.44 -13.73 0.36
N ALA A 55 22.19 -12.43 0.58
CA ALA A 55 21.95 -11.86 1.90
C ALA A 55 20.86 -12.57 2.75
N PRO A 56 19.78 -13.14 2.18
CA PRO A 56 18.79 -13.88 2.97
C PRO A 56 19.32 -15.19 3.56
N PHE A 57 20.40 -15.76 3.02
CA PHE A 57 20.95 -17.05 3.43
C PHE A 57 22.03 -16.95 4.52
N GLY A 58 22.48 -15.74 4.84
CA GLY A 58 23.48 -15.47 5.86
C GLY A 58 24.43 -14.34 5.47
N ASP A 59 25.45 -14.14 6.30
CA ASP A 59 26.54 -13.22 5.99
C ASP A 59 27.23 -13.68 4.71
N THR A 60 27.37 -12.76 3.76
CA THR A 60 28.03 -13.02 2.48
C THR A 60 29.07 -11.95 2.20
N MET A 61 30.16 -12.37 1.56
CA MET A 61 31.18 -11.49 0.99
C MET A 61 30.91 -11.19 -0.49
N ASP A 62 29.77 -11.64 -1.01
CA ASP A 62 29.37 -11.39 -2.40
C ASP A 62 29.24 -9.89 -2.66
N GLU A 63 29.73 -9.47 -3.83
CA GLU A 63 29.64 -8.07 -4.25
C GLU A 63 28.19 -7.71 -4.60
N ALA A 64 27.67 -6.69 -3.92
CA ALA A 64 26.49 -5.96 -4.40
C ALA A 64 26.87 -5.07 -5.58
N PHE A 65 25.86 -4.59 -6.33
CA PHE A 65 26.10 -3.70 -7.48
C PHE A 65 26.79 -2.39 -7.10
N ILE A 66 26.55 -1.92 -5.88
CA ILE A 66 27.28 -0.81 -5.27
C ILE A 66 27.92 -1.26 -3.95
N GLN A 67 28.91 -0.51 -3.48
CA GLN A 67 29.46 -0.74 -2.14
C GLN A 67 28.34 -0.66 -1.09
N PRO A 68 28.11 -1.72 -0.29
CA PRO A 68 27.03 -1.75 0.67
C PRO A 68 27.09 -0.57 1.65
N ASN A 69 26.03 0.23 1.65
CA ASN A 69 25.91 1.42 2.50
C ASN A 69 24.78 1.22 3.53
N GLN A 70 25.14 1.23 4.80
CA GLN A 70 24.20 1.09 5.92
C GLN A 70 23.15 2.21 5.97
N TYR A 71 23.50 3.45 5.61
CA TYR A 71 22.59 4.58 5.61
C TYR A 71 21.53 4.44 4.52
N LEU A 72 21.91 3.88 3.37
CA LEU A 72 20.98 3.59 2.29
C LEU A 72 20.01 2.47 2.70
N ALA A 73 20.47 1.43 3.39
CA ALA A 73 19.60 0.38 3.91
C ALA A 73 18.60 0.90 4.97
N ILE A 74 19.03 1.84 5.82
CA ILE A 74 18.16 2.53 6.78
C ILE A 74 17.11 3.39 6.04
N LEU A 75 17.52 4.13 5.02
CA LEU A 75 16.60 4.90 4.18
C LEU A 75 15.58 3.99 3.50
N CYS A 76 15.99 2.86 2.91
CA CYS A 76 15.07 1.89 2.33
C CYS A 76 14.06 1.38 3.35
N SER A 77 14.52 1.06 4.58
CA SER A 77 13.65 0.61 5.66
C SER A 77 12.59 1.65 6.00
N PHE A 78 12.98 2.92 6.09
CA PHE A 78 12.05 4.02 6.31
C PHE A 78 11.05 4.18 5.14
N LEU A 79 11.52 4.12 3.89
CA LEU A 79 10.68 4.23 2.70
C LEU A 79 9.66 3.09 2.60
N LEU A 80 10.06 1.85 2.94
CA LEU A 80 9.17 0.70 3.01
C LEU A 80 8.04 0.95 4.02
N GLY A 81 8.37 1.33 5.25
CA GLY A 81 7.37 1.61 6.29
C GLY A 81 6.45 2.78 5.93
N LEU A 82 7.00 3.84 5.31
CA LEU A 82 6.21 4.97 4.85
C LEU A 82 5.22 4.55 3.73
N GLY A 83 5.67 3.73 2.77
CA GLY A 83 4.84 3.18 1.71
C GLY A 83 3.74 2.24 2.22
N ASP A 84 4.09 1.36 3.16
CA ASP A 84 3.14 0.43 3.82
C ASP A 84 2.03 1.19 4.53
N SER A 85 2.38 2.26 5.23
CA SER A 85 1.41 3.13 5.90
C SER A 85 0.46 3.79 4.91
N CYS A 86 0.97 4.31 3.78
CA CYS A 86 0.12 4.88 2.72
C CYS A 86 -0.89 3.84 2.22
N GLN A 87 -0.44 2.65 1.84
CA GLN A 87 -1.32 1.62 1.32
C GLN A 87 -2.34 1.14 2.36
N ASN A 88 -1.89 0.88 3.59
CA ASN A 88 -2.77 0.45 4.68
C ASN A 88 -3.85 1.49 4.99
N THR A 89 -3.50 2.77 5.13
CA THR A 89 -4.48 3.83 5.38
C THR A 89 -5.52 3.91 4.26
N GLN A 90 -5.09 3.84 3.00
CA GLN A 90 -6.01 3.95 1.87
C GLN A 90 -6.91 2.71 1.71
N ILE A 91 -6.36 1.50 1.90
CA ILE A 91 -7.12 0.24 1.85
C ILE A 91 -8.15 0.18 2.97
N PHE A 92 -7.77 0.49 4.21
CA PHE A 92 -8.72 0.52 5.31
C PHE A 92 -9.79 1.61 5.12
N SER A 93 -9.42 2.77 4.56
CA SER A 93 -10.38 3.82 4.21
C SER A 93 -11.41 3.37 3.17
N ILE A 94 -10.99 2.67 2.11
CA ILE A 94 -11.94 2.20 1.08
C ILE A 94 -12.82 1.06 1.60
N LEU A 95 -12.26 0.10 2.33
CA LEU A 95 -13.02 -1.00 2.92
C LEU A 95 -14.06 -0.49 3.93
N GLY A 96 -13.69 0.46 4.79
CA GLY A 96 -14.62 1.08 5.74
C GLY A 96 -15.73 1.89 5.06
N LEU A 97 -15.49 2.38 3.85
CA LEU A 97 -16.51 3.07 3.06
C LEU A 97 -17.42 2.11 2.29
N LEU A 98 -16.87 1.01 1.74
CA LEU A 98 -17.65 0.01 0.99
C LEU A 98 -18.53 -0.85 1.90
N TYR A 99 -18.08 -1.10 3.12
CA TYR A 99 -18.77 -1.96 4.09
C TYR A 99 -18.96 -1.21 5.41
N PRO A 100 -19.78 -0.15 5.46
CA PRO A 100 -19.94 0.67 6.67
C PRO A 100 -20.50 -0.14 7.85
N ASP A 101 -21.49 -1.00 7.59
CA ASP A 101 -22.16 -1.81 8.61
C ASP A 101 -21.34 -3.05 9.03
N ASP A 102 -20.51 -3.58 8.12
CA ASP A 102 -19.73 -4.81 8.29
C ASP A 102 -18.21 -4.56 8.21
N SER A 103 -17.74 -3.37 8.58
CA SER A 103 -16.33 -2.98 8.42
C SER A 103 -15.38 -3.85 9.26
N ALA A 104 -15.75 -4.20 10.49
CA ALA A 104 -14.94 -5.01 11.40
C ALA A 104 -14.59 -6.41 10.84
N PRO A 105 -15.55 -7.24 10.39
CA PRO A 105 -15.24 -8.55 9.80
C PRO A 105 -14.45 -8.41 8.48
N VAL A 106 -14.70 -7.38 7.68
CA VAL A 106 -13.94 -7.13 6.43
C VAL A 106 -12.49 -6.76 6.73
N PHE A 107 -12.24 -5.91 7.72
CA PHE A 107 -10.88 -5.59 8.16
C PHE A 107 -10.17 -6.81 8.74
N ALA A 108 -10.87 -7.64 9.51
CA ALA A 108 -10.32 -8.87 10.06
C ALA A 108 -9.91 -9.85 8.94
N LEU A 109 -10.77 -10.03 7.93
CA LEU A 109 -10.48 -10.85 6.76
C LEU A 109 -9.25 -10.35 6.01
N PHE A 110 -9.14 -9.03 5.78
CA PHE A 110 -7.97 -8.45 5.12
C PHE A 110 -6.67 -8.70 5.91
N LYS A 111 -6.67 -8.45 7.22
CA LYS A 111 -5.49 -8.68 8.08
C LYS A 111 -5.14 -10.17 8.18
N PHE A 112 -6.13 -11.06 8.14
CA PHE A 112 -5.90 -12.50 8.05
C PHE A 112 -5.18 -12.86 6.75
N THR A 113 -5.63 -12.34 5.61
CA THR A 113 -4.96 -12.56 4.32
C THR A 113 -3.53 -12.00 4.34
N GLN A 114 -3.31 -10.80 4.87
CA GLN A 114 -1.96 -10.23 5.01
C GLN A 114 -1.04 -11.11 5.86
N SER A 115 -1.55 -11.64 6.97
CA SER A 115 -0.79 -12.53 7.85
C SER A 115 -0.46 -13.86 7.16
N LEU A 116 -1.39 -14.42 6.38
CA LEU A 116 -1.15 -15.61 5.57
C LEU A 116 -0.07 -15.36 4.51
N SER A 117 -0.15 -14.23 3.78
CA SER A 117 0.87 -13.84 2.80
C SER A 117 2.24 -13.63 3.43
N LEU A 118 2.32 -13.03 4.61
CA LEU A 118 3.57 -12.85 5.36
C LEU A 118 4.14 -14.19 5.83
N SER A 119 3.29 -15.11 6.29
CA SER A 119 3.70 -16.48 6.62
C SER A 119 4.29 -17.22 5.41
N LEU A 120 3.63 -17.13 4.25
CA LEU A 120 4.15 -17.69 3.00
C LEU A 120 5.48 -17.03 2.60
N SER A 121 5.61 -15.72 2.81
CA SER A 121 6.84 -14.97 2.58
C SER A 121 8.00 -15.50 3.40
N PHE A 122 7.77 -15.77 4.69
CA PHE A 122 8.80 -16.39 5.52
C PHE A 122 9.21 -17.78 5.06
N VAL A 123 8.27 -18.59 4.56
CA VAL A 123 8.58 -19.94 4.05
C VAL A 123 9.49 -19.86 2.82
N TYR A 124 9.15 -19.05 1.80
CA TYR A 124 10.00 -18.96 0.61
C TYR A 124 11.27 -18.15 0.83
N SER A 125 11.33 -17.32 1.89
CA SER A 125 12.48 -16.44 2.13
C SER A 125 13.78 -17.23 2.38
N SER A 126 13.67 -18.43 2.94
CA SER A 126 14.81 -19.33 3.16
C SER A 126 15.24 -20.12 1.93
N MET A 127 14.46 -20.07 0.84
CA MET A 127 14.73 -20.82 -0.40
C MET A 127 15.07 -19.91 -1.59
N LEU A 128 14.56 -18.68 -1.61
CA LEU A 128 14.71 -17.74 -2.72
C LEU A 128 15.69 -16.62 -2.38
N GLY A 129 16.57 -16.28 -3.32
CA GLY A 129 17.48 -15.15 -3.20
C GLY A 129 16.74 -13.80 -3.18
N LEU A 130 17.40 -12.78 -2.63
CA LEU A 130 16.82 -11.46 -2.39
C LEU A 130 16.19 -10.85 -3.64
N TYR A 131 16.83 -11.01 -4.80
CA TYR A 131 16.37 -10.38 -6.04
C TYR A 131 15.04 -10.96 -6.51
N VAL A 132 14.84 -12.27 -6.31
CA VAL A 132 13.55 -12.92 -6.61
C VAL A 132 12.48 -12.45 -5.64
N GLN A 133 12.82 -12.32 -4.35
CA GLN A 133 11.89 -11.81 -3.34
C GLN A 133 11.43 -10.38 -3.66
N LEU A 134 12.36 -9.49 -4.04
CA LEU A 134 12.04 -8.12 -4.49
C LEU A 134 11.17 -8.11 -5.75
N GLY A 135 11.42 -9.01 -6.70
CA GLY A 135 10.60 -9.17 -7.90
C GLY A 135 9.16 -9.57 -7.55
N ILE A 136 8.98 -10.53 -6.64
CA ILE A 136 7.65 -10.95 -6.16
C ILE A 136 6.93 -9.77 -5.51
N LEU A 137 7.61 -9.02 -4.63
CA LEU A 137 7.05 -7.84 -3.98
C LEU A 137 6.66 -6.76 -4.99
N ALA A 138 7.49 -6.49 -5.99
CA ALA A 138 7.21 -5.48 -7.01
C ALA A 138 5.99 -5.84 -7.86
N VAL A 139 5.86 -7.11 -8.26
CA VAL A 139 4.71 -7.62 -9.00
C VAL A 139 3.45 -7.50 -8.15
N TRP A 140 3.46 -7.99 -6.91
CA TRP A 140 2.29 -7.93 -6.04
C TRP A 140 1.88 -6.50 -5.67
N ALA A 141 2.85 -5.61 -5.42
CA ALA A 141 2.57 -4.20 -5.18
C ALA A 141 1.92 -3.52 -6.40
N THR A 142 2.35 -3.88 -7.61
CA THR A 142 1.74 -3.38 -8.86
C THR A 142 0.31 -3.89 -9.01
N PHE A 143 0.08 -5.19 -8.83
CA PHE A 143 -1.28 -5.76 -8.88
C PHE A 143 -2.22 -5.16 -7.82
N GLY A 144 -1.74 -5.01 -6.58
CA GLY A 144 -2.51 -4.42 -5.49
C GLY A 144 -2.90 -2.96 -5.77
N THR A 145 -1.96 -2.17 -6.31
CA THR A 145 -2.20 -0.76 -6.67
C THR A 145 -3.21 -0.65 -7.81
N ILE A 146 -3.07 -1.47 -8.86
CA ILE A 146 -4.02 -1.51 -9.97
C ILE A 146 -5.42 -1.89 -9.46
N CYS A 147 -5.52 -2.96 -8.66
CA CYS A 147 -6.78 -3.41 -8.08
C CYS A 147 -7.47 -2.31 -7.26
N PHE A 148 -6.70 -1.59 -6.43
CA PHE A 148 -7.26 -0.49 -5.67
C PHE A 148 -7.79 0.63 -6.57
N CYS A 149 -7.00 1.05 -7.57
CA CYS A 149 -7.40 2.10 -8.49
C CYS A 149 -8.66 1.72 -9.27
N THR A 150 -8.77 0.47 -9.75
CA THR A 150 -9.97 0.02 -10.48
C THR A 150 -11.21 0.01 -9.59
N VAL A 151 -11.08 -0.43 -8.33
CA VAL A 151 -12.19 -0.40 -7.35
C VAL A 151 -12.60 1.05 -7.04
N GLU A 152 -11.64 1.94 -6.80
CA GLU A 152 -11.92 3.34 -6.49
C GLU A 152 -12.55 4.08 -7.68
N LEU A 153 -12.09 3.83 -8.91
CA LEU A 153 -12.68 4.39 -10.13
C LEU A 153 -14.11 3.88 -10.36
N SER A 154 -14.33 2.58 -10.19
CA SER A 154 -15.66 1.97 -10.33
C SER A 154 -16.64 2.59 -9.33
N ARG A 155 -16.22 2.76 -8.09
CA ARG A 155 -17.00 3.42 -7.04
C ARG A 155 -17.32 4.88 -7.39
N LYS A 156 -16.32 5.64 -7.86
CA LYS A 156 -16.52 7.04 -8.29
C LYS A 156 -17.55 7.14 -9.42
N ARG A 157 -17.50 6.21 -10.40
CA ARG A 157 -18.48 6.15 -11.49
C ARG A 157 -19.90 5.92 -10.96
N THR A 158 -20.12 4.92 -10.11
CA THR A 158 -21.45 4.64 -9.54
C THR A 158 -21.99 5.80 -8.71
N ALA A 159 -21.13 6.52 -7.99
CA ALA A 159 -21.53 7.71 -7.24
C ALA A 159 -22.02 8.85 -8.15
N ILE A 160 -21.37 9.04 -9.31
CA ILE A 160 -21.76 10.04 -10.32
C ILE A 160 -23.08 9.64 -10.98
N GLU A 161 -23.26 8.37 -11.34
CA GLU A 161 -24.50 7.86 -11.95
C GLU A 161 -25.71 8.07 -11.02
N THR A 162 -25.56 7.74 -9.74
CA THR A 162 -26.60 7.95 -8.71
C THR A 162 -26.91 9.43 -8.51
N ALA A 163 -25.90 10.31 -8.57
CA ALA A 163 -26.09 11.75 -8.44
C ALA A 163 -26.78 12.35 -9.68
N GLY A 164 -26.45 11.88 -10.89
CA GLY A 164 -27.07 12.31 -12.14
C GLY A 164 -28.56 11.93 -12.23
N GLN A 165 -28.95 10.78 -11.68
CA GLN A 165 -30.35 10.37 -11.58
C GLN A 165 -31.18 11.21 -10.59
N ARG A 166 -30.55 11.94 -9.66
CA ARG A 166 -31.23 12.81 -8.68
C ARG A 166 -31.41 14.28 -9.13
N SER A 167 -31.04 14.64 -10.36
CA SER A 167 -31.22 16.02 -10.88
C SER A 167 -32.56 16.17 -11.64
N PRO A 168 -33.15 17.38 -11.73
CA PRO A 168 -34.50 17.80 -11.30
C PRO A 168 -35.74 17.20 -12.00
N HIS A 169 -35.64 16.09 -12.72
CA HIS A 169 -36.85 15.48 -13.31
C HIS A 169 -37.76 14.81 -12.26
N ASN A 170 -37.20 14.33 -11.14
CA ASN A 170 -37.98 13.74 -10.04
C ASN A 170 -38.55 14.77 -9.05
N GLU A 171 -37.89 15.91 -8.83
CA GLU A 171 -38.42 16.96 -7.94
C GLU A 171 -39.70 17.61 -8.50
N MET A 172 -39.86 17.69 -9.82
CA MET A 172 -41.10 18.19 -10.44
C MET A 172 -42.29 17.22 -10.33
N LYS A 173 -42.05 15.91 -10.12
CA LYS A 173 -43.12 14.93 -9.92
C LYS A 173 -43.55 14.86 -8.45
N GLU A 174 -42.61 14.99 -7.52
CA GLU A 174 -42.92 15.00 -6.08
C GLU A 174 -43.56 16.30 -5.59
N GLN A 175 -43.52 17.37 -6.38
CA GLN A 175 -44.25 18.63 -6.11
C GLN A 175 -45.60 18.71 -6.83
N GLN A 176 -45.97 17.70 -7.64
CA GLN A 176 -47.25 17.65 -8.37
C GLN A 176 -48.24 16.60 -7.85
N ASP A 177 -47.86 15.79 -6.85
CA ASP A 177 -48.73 14.89 -6.08
C ASP A 177 -48.92 15.43 -4.65
#